data_AF-A0A9D2GN17-F1
#
_entry.id   AF-A0A9D2GN17-F1
#
_cell.length_a   1.000
_cell.length_b   1.000
_cell.length_c   1.000
_cell.angle_alpha   90.00
_cell.angle_beta   90.00
_cell.angle_gamma   90.00
#
_symmetry.space_group_name_H-M   'P 1'
#
loop_
_entity.id
_entity.type
_entity.pdbx_description
1 polymer ?
#
loop_
_entity_poly.entity_id
_entity_poly.type
_entity_poly.pdbx_seq_one_letter_code
_entity_poly.pdbx_strand_id
1 'polypeptide(L)'
;MRSFGRLIHNEFVKLFARPTTYIMLILIPVITFGLGAVMKLALAQNASYAPSPEDQMQWRIEDLTAQIAEGTETGGDDLYIFQDQAASPAYTPQQELDILQYARTNNIDPTSWKMAALYDSLTPAAWEAAAEPGSADADKYDRLVQSLYNAIRSDDYMQYLTAWRDALNEAPEMLDADTLAQEKEELQLRIDNRLEPYYMGFFSYGEEEPWTETMLSQISSGRSQLQSGMGENGALTEAEKENLEKDIAIAIHRLETGNAPLSQASMYGFLSQASMLVSMISLFIIIIGATMMASEYSSGTIKLLLISPHKRWKLFAAKMVSLFLMGLAMLVLLFGSALLTGGILFGFEGAGPYLSYSGGQVTETPYALMAAFRYLLACPEVLVMTSLAVMLAVIMRRSAVAIGVGTALLFGGSMISMILMMLPYDFKRFILFLNTDLSMYFPQLSTGQFMNTGMETLPASGMTVQFSLAVLAVYFICFTYIALDSFNRRDIKQA
;
A
#
# COMPACT_ATOMS: atom_id res chain seq x y z
N MET A 1 1.03 20.49 49.60
CA MET A 1 1.44 19.46 48.62
C MET A 1 1.50 20.11 47.25
N ARG A 2 2.66 20.28 46.62
CA ARG A 2 2.69 20.70 45.20
C ARG A 2 2.09 19.57 44.36
N SER A 3 1.18 19.90 43.45
CA SER A 3 0.48 18.92 42.60
C SER A 3 1.47 18.21 41.68
N PHE A 4 1.23 16.92 41.41
CA PHE A 4 2.05 16.09 40.50
C PHE A 4 2.22 16.72 39.12
N GLY A 5 1.20 17.44 38.63
CA GLY A 5 1.27 18.21 37.38
C GLY A 5 2.37 19.27 37.35
N ARG A 6 2.73 19.91 38.47
CA ARG A 6 3.87 20.85 38.51
C ARG A 6 5.21 20.14 38.31
N LEU A 7 5.33 18.88 38.74
CA LEU A 7 6.55 18.09 38.50
C LEU A 7 6.68 17.75 37.02
N ILE A 8 5.57 17.35 36.38
CA ILE A 8 5.53 17.11 34.93
C ILE A 8 5.91 18.38 34.17
N HIS A 9 5.30 19.52 34.51
CA HIS A 9 5.62 20.81 33.89
C HIS A 9 7.11 21.17 34.04
N ASN A 10 7.69 20.98 35.23
CA ASN A 10 9.11 21.24 35.46
C ASN A 10 10.02 20.34 34.61
N GLU A 11 9.69 19.06 34.47
CA GLU A 11 10.46 18.15 33.60
C GLU A 11 10.30 18.54 32.12
N PHE A 12 9.12 18.99 31.69
CA PHE A 12 8.91 19.55 30.36
C PHE A 12 9.78 20.78 30.08
N VAL A 13 9.84 21.73 31.01
CA VAL A 13 10.71 22.91 30.88
C VAL A 13 12.17 22.48 30.73
N LYS A 14 12.62 21.46 31.46
CA LYS A 14 13.98 20.91 31.32
C LYS A 14 14.20 20.22 29.97
N LEU A 15 13.20 19.53 29.44
CA LEU A 15 13.27 18.91 28.10
C LEU A 15 13.44 20.00 27.04
N PHE A 16 12.60 21.03 27.05
CA PHE A 16 12.68 22.16 26.11
C PHE A 16 13.86 23.10 26.35
N ALA A 17 14.58 22.99 27.47
CA ALA A 17 15.84 23.71 27.66
C ALA A 17 17.01 23.05 26.91
N ARG A 18 16.84 21.81 26.41
CA ARG A 18 17.91 21.07 25.72
C ARG A 18 17.92 21.38 24.22
N PRO A 19 19.08 21.77 23.65
CA PRO A 19 19.19 21.98 22.20
C PRO A 19 18.78 20.76 21.38
N THR A 20 19.07 19.54 21.87
CA THR A 20 18.73 18.28 21.20
C THR A 20 17.23 18.12 20.95
N THR A 21 16.38 18.66 21.82
CA THR A 21 14.92 18.60 21.65
C THR A 21 14.47 19.43 20.45
N TYR A 22 14.99 20.65 20.29
CA TYR A 22 14.68 21.47 19.12
C TYR A 22 15.21 20.87 17.82
N ILE A 23 16.42 20.29 17.86
CA ILE A 23 16.98 19.59 16.68
C ILE A 23 16.02 18.50 16.23
N MET A 24 15.52 17.66 17.13
CA MET A 24 14.57 16.59 16.78
C MET A 24 13.23 17.13 16.27
N LEU A 25 12.68 18.15 16.92
CA LEU A 25 11.42 18.77 16.49
C LEU A 25 11.53 19.45 15.11
N ILE A 26 12.69 19.99 14.76
CA ILE A 26 12.94 20.55 13.41
C ILE A 26 13.22 19.42 12.40
N LEU A 27 13.89 18.36 12.83
CA LEU A 27 14.28 17.27 11.95
C LEU A 27 13.07 16.48 11.43
N ILE A 28 12.01 16.31 12.23
CA ILE A 28 10.76 15.64 11.82
C ILE A 28 10.16 16.26 10.55
N PRO A 29 9.80 17.56 10.52
CA PRO A 29 9.23 18.18 9.33
C PRO A 29 10.23 18.25 8.17
N VAL A 30 11.53 18.43 8.44
CA VAL A 30 12.56 18.45 7.39
C VAL A 30 12.67 17.10 6.69
N ILE A 31 12.73 15.99 7.45
CA ILE A 31 12.77 14.64 6.89
C ILE A 31 11.47 14.32 6.17
N THR A 32 10.33 14.70 6.76
CA THR A 32 9.02 14.47 6.14
C THR A 32 8.92 15.18 4.80
N PHE A 33 9.30 16.46 4.74
CA PHE A 33 9.33 17.21 3.48
C PHE A 33 10.33 16.62 2.48
N GLY A 34 11.54 16.25 2.95
CA GLY A 34 12.55 15.61 2.12
C GLY A 34 12.07 14.30 1.50
N LEU A 35 11.40 13.44 2.28
CA LEU A 35 10.80 12.20 1.79
C LEU A 35 9.73 12.48 0.73
N GLY A 36 8.85 13.46 0.96
CA GLY A 36 7.84 13.85 -0.02
C GLY A 36 8.45 14.41 -1.31
N ALA A 37 9.51 15.21 -1.20
CA ALA A 37 10.21 15.75 -2.37
C ALA A 37 10.89 14.64 -3.18
N VAL A 38 11.55 13.68 -2.52
CA VAL A 38 12.14 12.52 -3.18
C VAL A 38 11.07 11.68 -3.86
N MET A 39 9.95 11.40 -3.20
CA MET A 39 8.83 10.65 -3.78
C MET A 39 8.27 11.37 -5.02
N LYS A 40 8.05 12.69 -4.95
CA LYS A 40 7.57 13.47 -6.09
C LYS A 40 8.56 13.45 -7.27
N LEU A 41 9.87 13.54 -6.99
CA LEU A 41 10.90 13.45 -8.02
C LEU A 41 10.96 12.05 -8.64
N ALA A 42 10.81 10.99 -7.85
CA ALA A 42 10.78 9.61 -8.33
C ALA A 42 9.58 9.37 -9.26
N LEU A 43 8.39 9.84 -8.87
CA LEU A 43 7.18 9.77 -9.71
C LEU A 43 7.36 10.56 -11.02
N ALA A 44 7.96 11.75 -10.96
CA ALA A 44 8.21 12.57 -12.15
C ALA A 44 9.26 11.95 -13.10
N GLN A 45 10.27 11.25 -12.57
CA GLN A 45 11.26 10.57 -13.40
C GLN A 45 10.67 9.40 -14.17
N ASN A 46 9.82 8.59 -13.54
CA ASN A 46 9.17 7.46 -14.21
C ASN A 46 8.35 7.90 -15.43
N ALA A 47 7.66 9.05 -15.35
CA ALA A 47 6.85 9.58 -16.45
C ALA A 47 7.67 10.11 -17.65
N SER A 48 8.94 10.49 -17.46
CA SER A 48 9.70 11.21 -18.50
C SER A 48 10.49 10.32 -19.47
N TYR A 49 10.53 9.00 -19.23
CA TYR A 49 11.27 8.02 -20.06
C TYR A 49 10.37 7.08 -20.86
N ALA A 50 9.05 7.17 -20.69
CA ALA A 50 8.09 6.33 -21.39
C ALA A 50 7.86 6.87 -22.82
N PRO A 51 8.03 6.05 -23.87
CA PRO A 51 7.59 6.42 -25.21
C PRO A 51 6.06 6.56 -25.25
N SER A 52 5.54 7.50 -26.03
CA SER A 52 4.09 7.69 -26.11
C SER A 52 3.40 6.46 -26.70
N PRO A 53 2.10 6.20 -26.39
CA PRO A 53 1.36 5.09 -27.01
C PRO A 53 1.39 5.12 -28.55
N GLU A 54 1.39 6.33 -29.13
CA GLU A 54 1.51 6.51 -30.58
C GLU A 54 2.87 6.05 -31.11
N ASP A 55 3.97 6.39 -30.42
CA ASP A 55 5.32 5.93 -30.78
C ASP A 55 5.43 4.41 -30.66
N GLN A 56 4.87 3.83 -29.60
CA GLN A 56 4.85 2.38 -29.38
C GLN A 56 4.05 1.67 -30.47
N MET A 57 2.91 2.23 -30.88
CA MET A 57 2.14 1.73 -32.03
C MET A 57 2.94 1.77 -33.33
N GLN A 58 3.69 2.86 -33.61
CA GLN A 58 4.53 2.91 -34.81
C GLN A 58 5.63 1.85 -34.79
N TRP A 59 6.29 1.65 -33.65
CA TRP A 59 7.32 0.61 -33.54
C TRP A 59 6.73 -0.79 -33.76
N ARG A 60 5.53 -1.06 -33.23
CA ARG A 60 4.84 -2.34 -33.46
C ARG A 60 4.50 -2.53 -34.95
N ILE A 61 4.05 -1.48 -35.64
CA ILE A 61 3.81 -1.53 -37.09
C ILE A 61 5.10 -1.83 -37.86
N GLU A 62 6.22 -1.18 -37.52
CA GLU A 62 7.52 -1.40 -38.16
C GLU A 62 8.02 -2.83 -37.95
N ASP A 63 7.92 -3.33 -36.73
CA ASP A 63 8.29 -4.69 -36.33
C ASP A 63 7.47 -5.76 -37.07
N LEU A 64 6.13 -5.66 -37.04
CA LEU A 64 5.25 -6.59 -37.77
C LEU A 64 5.53 -6.55 -39.28
N THR A 65 5.78 -5.38 -39.85
CA THR A 65 6.12 -5.24 -41.27
C THR A 65 7.42 -5.97 -41.59
N ALA A 66 8.42 -5.90 -40.72
CA ALA A 66 9.70 -6.60 -40.88
C ALA A 66 9.52 -8.13 -40.76
N GLN A 67 8.80 -8.61 -39.75
CA GLN A 67 8.52 -10.04 -39.55
C GLN A 67 7.81 -10.66 -40.77
N ILE A 68 6.79 -9.98 -41.28
CA ILE A 68 6.06 -10.43 -42.48
C ILE A 68 6.97 -10.43 -43.72
N ALA A 69 7.86 -9.45 -43.87
CA ALA A 69 8.80 -9.37 -44.99
C ALA A 69 9.89 -10.46 -44.94
N GLU A 70 10.32 -10.87 -43.74
CA GLU A 70 11.34 -11.89 -43.53
C GLU A 70 10.78 -13.32 -43.60
N GLY A 71 9.46 -13.49 -43.67
CA GLY A 71 8.80 -14.80 -43.68
C GLY A 71 8.86 -15.53 -42.33
N THR A 72 9.24 -14.81 -41.28
CA THR A 72 9.18 -15.24 -39.88
C THR A 72 7.77 -14.97 -39.35
N GLU A 73 6.82 -15.86 -39.65
CA GLU A 73 5.52 -15.90 -38.97
C GLU A 73 5.67 -16.49 -37.55
N THR A 74 6.65 -16.03 -36.77
CA THR A 74 6.69 -16.29 -35.34
C THR A 74 5.71 -15.31 -34.70
N GLY A 75 4.56 -15.81 -34.24
CA GLY A 75 3.56 -14.97 -33.59
C GLY A 75 4.18 -14.23 -32.40
N GLY A 76 4.06 -12.90 -32.41
CA GLY A 76 4.10 -11.96 -31.27
C GLY A 76 5.26 -11.94 -30.27
N ASP A 77 6.12 -12.96 -30.20
CA ASP A 77 6.83 -13.34 -28.96
C ASP A 77 8.29 -12.85 -28.86
N ASP A 78 8.88 -12.28 -29.93
CA ASP A 78 10.34 -12.11 -30.02
C ASP A 78 10.91 -10.80 -29.45
N LEU A 79 10.06 -9.85 -29.02
CA LEU A 79 10.51 -8.66 -28.27
C LEU A 79 10.16 -8.76 -26.79
N TYR A 80 11.20 -8.71 -25.95
CA TYR A 80 11.15 -8.78 -24.48
C TYR A 80 10.19 -7.76 -23.82
N ILE A 81 9.71 -6.75 -24.55
CA ILE A 81 8.76 -5.72 -24.10
C ILE A 81 7.28 -6.12 -24.25
N PHE A 82 6.98 -7.21 -24.99
CA PHE A 82 5.61 -7.65 -25.30
C PHE A 82 5.26 -9.06 -24.75
N GLN A 83 6.11 -9.63 -23.91
CA GLN A 83 6.03 -11.05 -23.49
C GLN A 83 5.09 -11.36 -22.30
N ASP A 84 4.51 -10.36 -21.64
CA ASP A 84 3.97 -10.54 -20.29
C ASP A 84 2.44 -10.41 -20.21
N GLN A 85 1.69 -11.13 -21.06
CA GLN A 85 0.27 -11.43 -20.78
C GLN A 85 -0.11 -12.84 -21.23
N ALA A 86 -0.47 -13.67 -20.24
CA ALA A 86 -0.95 -15.02 -20.41
C ALA A 86 -2.40 -15.05 -20.93
N ALA A 87 -2.61 -14.59 -22.16
CA ALA A 87 -3.73 -14.89 -23.05
C ALA A 87 -3.58 -14.05 -24.33
N SER A 88 -2.50 -14.23 -25.11
CA SER A 88 -2.43 -13.61 -26.44
C SER A 88 -3.61 -14.09 -27.28
N PRO A 89 -4.47 -13.20 -27.80
CA PRO A 89 -5.51 -13.63 -28.72
C PRO A 89 -4.83 -14.21 -29.97
N ALA A 90 -5.37 -15.30 -30.50
CA ALA A 90 -4.79 -16.03 -31.62
C ALA A 90 -5.01 -15.29 -32.95
N TYR A 91 -4.41 -14.11 -33.12
CA TYR A 91 -4.39 -13.37 -34.38
C TYR A 91 -3.03 -13.46 -35.08
N THR A 92 -3.07 -13.46 -36.41
CA THR A 92 -1.85 -13.51 -37.22
C THR A 92 -1.15 -12.14 -37.23
N PRO A 93 0.19 -12.09 -37.42
CA PRO A 93 0.91 -10.82 -37.59
C PRO A 93 0.30 -9.91 -38.65
N GLN A 94 -0.26 -10.48 -39.73
CA GLN A 94 -0.93 -9.72 -40.78
C GLN A 94 -2.23 -9.08 -40.29
N GLN A 95 -3.07 -9.82 -39.54
CA GLN A 95 -4.31 -9.30 -38.98
C GLN A 95 -4.05 -8.15 -37.99
N GLU A 96 -3.04 -8.30 -37.15
CA GLU A 96 -2.62 -7.24 -36.23
C GLU A 96 -2.14 -6.01 -37.00
N LEU A 97 -1.26 -6.20 -38.00
CA LEU A 97 -0.75 -5.09 -38.83
C LEU A 97 -1.88 -4.33 -39.52
N ASP A 98 -2.87 -5.04 -40.05
CA ASP A 98 -4.02 -4.43 -40.73
C ASP A 98 -4.84 -3.55 -39.77
N ILE A 99 -5.08 -4.02 -38.53
CA ILE A 99 -5.74 -3.23 -37.48
C ILE A 99 -4.92 -1.98 -37.13
N LEU A 100 -3.62 -2.12 -36.89
CA LEU A 100 -2.78 -0.99 -36.50
C LEU A 100 -2.70 0.07 -37.62
N GLN A 101 -2.60 -0.37 -38.87
CA GLN A 101 -2.63 0.52 -40.02
C GLN A 101 -3.97 1.22 -40.15
N TYR A 102 -5.08 0.49 -39.97
CA TYR A 102 -6.42 1.07 -39.96
C TYR A 102 -6.57 2.12 -38.85
N ALA A 103 -6.16 1.80 -37.62
CA ALA A 103 -6.19 2.70 -36.48
C ALA A 103 -5.41 3.99 -36.75
N ARG A 104 -4.18 3.85 -37.27
CA ARG A 104 -3.34 4.98 -37.67
C ARG A 104 -3.98 5.85 -38.76
N THR A 105 -4.52 5.24 -39.82
CA THR A 105 -5.16 5.98 -40.93
C THR A 105 -6.42 6.72 -40.49
N ASN A 106 -7.15 6.19 -39.51
CA ASN A 106 -8.37 6.80 -38.96
C ASN A 106 -8.12 7.65 -37.70
N ASN A 107 -6.85 7.85 -37.32
CA ASN A 107 -6.44 8.64 -36.16
C ASN A 107 -7.10 8.17 -34.85
N ILE A 108 -7.19 6.85 -34.67
CA ILE A 108 -7.70 6.21 -33.47
C ILE A 108 -6.62 6.25 -32.40
N ASP A 109 -6.96 6.77 -31.22
CA ASP A 109 -6.08 6.75 -30.05
C ASP A 109 -5.78 5.29 -29.67
N PRO A 110 -4.49 4.89 -29.59
CA PRO A 110 -4.10 3.52 -29.26
C PRO A 110 -4.71 3.01 -27.97
N THR A 111 -4.96 3.88 -26.99
CA THR A 111 -5.47 3.54 -25.66
C THR A 111 -6.99 3.47 -25.56
N SER A 112 -7.70 3.89 -26.62
CA SER A 112 -9.16 4.06 -26.58
C SER A 112 -9.94 2.76 -26.71
N TRP A 113 -11.21 2.79 -26.29
CA TRP A 113 -12.16 1.70 -26.50
C TRP A 113 -12.34 1.30 -27.98
N LYS A 114 -12.11 2.22 -28.92
CA LYS A 114 -12.16 1.90 -30.35
C LYS A 114 -11.06 0.91 -30.73
N MET A 115 -9.91 1.00 -30.06
CA MET A 115 -8.84 0.04 -30.25
C MET A 115 -9.24 -1.33 -29.72
N ALA A 116 -9.79 -1.40 -28.50
CA ALA A 116 -10.34 -2.65 -27.94
C ALA A 116 -11.39 -3.27 -28.89
N ALA A 117 -12.33 -2.47 -29.39
CA ALA A 117 -13.36 -2.91 -30.33
C ALA A 117 -12.80 -3.46 -31.65
N LEU A 118 -11.69 -2.90 -32.16
CA LEU A 118 -11.02 -3.43 -33.35
C LEU A 118 -10.43 -4.81 -33.09
N TYR A 119 -9.79 -5.02 -31.93
CA TYR A 119 -9.25 -6.33 -31.58
C TYR A 119 -10.34 -7.35 -31.31
N ASP A 120 -11.40 -6.99 -30.59
CA ASP A 120 -12.52 -7.89 -30.32
C ASP A 120 -13.22 -8.35 -31.60
N SER A 121 -13.22 -7.52 -32.65
CA SER A 121 -13.80 -7.87 -33.95
C SER A 121 -13.10 -9.03 -34.66
N LEU A 122 -11.86 -9.36 -34.28
CA LEU A 122 -11.10 -10.47 -34.84
C LEU A 122 -11.72 -11.82 -34.50
N THR A 123 -12.29 -11.96 -33.30
CA THR A 123 -12.91 -13.20 -32.84
C THR A 123 -14.07 -13.61 -33.76
N PRO A 124 -15.16 -12.82 -33.91
CA PRO A 124 -16.24 -13.18 -34.82
C PRO A 124 -15.78 -13.25 -36.28
N ALA A 125 -14.80 -12.45 -36.72
CA ALA A 125 -14.25 -12.55 -38.08
C ALA A 125 -13.55 -13.88 -38.36
N ALA A 126 -12.84 -14.45 -37.37
CA ALA A 126 -12.24 -15.77 -37.48
C ALA A 126 -13.29 -16.87 -37.60
N TRP A 127 -14.39 -16.75 -36.85
CA TRP A 127 -15.52 -17.67 -36.92
C TRP A 127 -16.30 -17.56 -38.24
N GLU A 128 -16.45 -16.34 -38.77
CA GLU A 128 -17.00 -16.11 -40.12
C GLU A 128 -16.16 -16.80 -41.19
N ALA A 129 -14.83 -16.61 -41.14
CA ALA A 129 -13.90 -17.20 -42.10
C ALA A 129 -13.88 -18.74 -42.05
N ALA A 130 -14.16 -19.32 -40.88
CA ALA A 130 -14.26 -20.76 -40.69
C ALA A 130 -15.61 -21.35 -41.12
N ALA A 131 -16.66 -20.53 -41.23
CA ALA A 131 -18.00 -20.97 -41.61
C ALA A 131 -18.12 -21.20 -43.13
N GLU A 132 -19.07 -22.05 -43.53
CA GLU A 132 -19.35 -22.27 -44.96
C GLU A 132 -19.87 -20.97 -45.60
N PRO A 133 -19.30 -20.51 -46.73
CA PRO A 133 -19.73 -19.27 -47.37
C PRO A 133 -21.23 -19.27 -47.72
N GLY A 134 -21.95 -18.25 -47.26
CA GLY A 134 -23.40 -18.12 -47.45
C GLY A 134 -24.25 -19.01 -46.54
N SER A 135 -23.66 -19.63 -45.53
CA SER A 135 -24.39 -20.31 -44.45
C SER A 135 -25.00 -19.30 -43.46
N ALA A 136 -26.00 -19.76 -42.71
CA ALA A 136 -26.60 -18.96 -41.64
C ALA A 136 -25.59 -18.57 -40.55
N ASP A 137 -24.56 -19.41 -40.33
CA ASP A 137 -23.47 -19.11 -39.38
C ASP A 137 -22.52 -18.04 -39.93
N ALA A 138 -22.16 -18.09 -41.22
CA ALA A 138 -21.38 -17.02 -41.84
C ALA A 138 -22.14 -15.67 -41.76
N ASP A 139 -23.43 -15.66 -42.11
CA ASP A 139 -24.28 -14.47 -41.99
C ASP A 139 -24.43 -13.99 -40.53
N LYS A 140 -24.40 -14.91 -39.56
CA LYS A 140 -24.43 -14.59 -38.13
C LYS A 140 -23.17 -13.83 -37.73
N TYR A 141 -21.99 -14.40 -38.00
CA TYR A 141 -20.72 -13.80 -37.61
C TYR A 141 -20.41 -12.50 -38.35
N ASP A 142 -20.71 -12.38 -39.66
CA ASP A 142 -20.60 -11.11 -40.38
C ASP A 142 -21.45 -10.02 -39.73
N ARG A 143 -22.71 -10.31 -39.38
CA ARG A 143 -23.56 -9.34 -38.65
C ARG A 143 -22.94 -8.90 -37.33
N LEU A 144 -22.33 -9.80 -36.57
CA LEU A 144 -21.64 -9.48 -35.32
C LEU A 144 -20.45 -8.55 -35.57
N VAL A 145 -19.61 -8.87 -36.57
CA VAL A 145 -18.49 -8.00 -37.00
C VAL A 145 -19.00 -6.61 -37.39
N GLN A 146 -20.03 -6.52 -38.24
CA GLN A 146 -20.62 -5.24 -38.66
C GLN A 146 -21.17 -4.44 -37.47
N SER A 147 -21.74 -5.09 -36.45
CA SER A 147 -22.27 -4.41 -35.26
C SER A 147 -21.18 -3.69 -34.48
N LEU A 148 -20.00 -4.30 -34.33
CA LEU A 148 -18.84 -3.70 -33.67
C LEU A 148 -18.27 -2.53 -34.47
N TYR A 149 -18.11 -2.67 -35.79
CA TYR A 149 -17.67 -1.57 -36.65
C TYR A 149 -18.65 -0.40 -36.68
N ASN A 150 -19.96 -0.67 -36.61
CA ASN A 150 -20.97 0.38 -36.53
C ASN A 150 -20.85 1.18 -35.23
N ALA A 151 -20.51 0.55 -34.11
CA ALA A 151 -20.24 1.24 -32.86
C ALA A 151 -19.01 2.16 -32.97
N ILE A 152 -17.91 1.68 -33.58
CA ILE A 152 -16.71 2.50 -33.82
C ILE A 152 -17.06 3.75 -34.66
N ARG A 153 -17.90 3.59 -35.69
CA ARG A 153 -18.33 4.69 -36.58
C ARG A 153 -19.30 5.66 -35.92
N SER A 154 -20.14 5.20 -35.00
CA SER A 154 -21.09 6.04 -34.27
C SER A 154 -20.45 6.80 -33.11
N ASP A 155 -19.21 6.44 -32.75
CA ASP A 155 -18.46 7.02 -31.62
C ASP A 155 -19.18 6.81 -30.27
N ASP A 156 -19.84 5.67 -30.11
CA ASP A 156 -20.59 5.29 -28.90
C ASP A 156 -20.04 4.00 -28.29
N TYR A 157 -19.23 4.13 -27.23
CA TYR A 157 -18.66 2.97 -26.54
C TYR A 157 -19.72 2.10 -25.86
N MET A 158 -20.87 2.66 -25.45
CA MET A 158 -21.96 1.87 -24.87
C MET A 158 -22.63 1.01 -25.94
N GLN A 159 -22.72 1.52 -27.17
CA GLN A 159 -23.15 0.71 -28.31
C GLN A 159 -22.18 -0.44 -28.56
N TYR A 160 -20.87 -0.22 -28.45
CA TYR A 160 -19.87 -1.28 -28.56
C TYR A 160 -20.04 -2.33 -27.44
N LEU A 161 -20.08 -1.90 -26.17
CA LEU A 161 -20.25 -2.82 -25.03
C LEU A 161 -21.52 -3.67 -25.14
N THR A 162 -22.63 -3.06 -25.56
CA THR A 162 -23.90 -3.78 -25.74
C THR A 162 -23.86 -4.73 -26.93
N ALA A 163 -23.28 -4.32 -28.06
CA ALA A 163 -23.10 -5.18 -29.22
C ALA A 163 -22.22 -6.39 -28.89
N TRP A 164 -21.12 -6.20 -28.15
CA TRP A 164 -20.23 -7.27 -27.76
C TRP A 164 -20.88 -8.25 -26.77
N ARG A 165 -21.58 -7.73 -25.75
CA ARG A 165 -22.37 -8.56 -24.84
C ARG A 165 -23.41 -9.40 -25.61
N ASP A 166 -24.11 -8.79 -26.57
CA ASP A 166 -25.13 -9.48 -27.35
C ASP A 166 -24.50 -10.54 -28.27
N ALA A 167 -23.32 -10.26 -28.84
CA ALA A 167 -22.53 -11.23 -29.61
C ALA A 167 -22.14 -12.46 -28.77
N LEU A 168 -21.66 -12.27 -27.54
CA LEU A 168 -21.31 -13.36 -26.62
C LEU A 168 -22.52 -14.14 -26.09
N ASN A 169 -23.73 -13.57 -26.19
CA ASN A 169 -24.97 -14.26 -25.87
C ASN A 169 -25.52 -15.05 -27.06
N GLU A 170 -25.38 -14.52 -28.28
CA GLU A 170 -25.84 -15.17 -29.51
C GLU A 170 -24.88 -16.29 -29.97
N ALA A 171 -23.57 -16.13 -29.76
CA ALA A 171 -22.55 -17.09 -30.14
C ALA A 171 -21.55 -17.37 -28.99
N PRO A 172 -22.00 -18.01 -27.89
CA PRO A 172 -21.14 -18.35 -26.75
C PRO A 172 -19.99 -19.30 -27.11
N GLU A 173 -20.10 -20.05 -28.21
CA GLU A 173 -19.05 -20.93 -28.72
C GLU A 173 -17.76 -20.20 -29.12
N MET A 174 -17.81 -18.88 -29.29
CA MET A 174 -16.66 -18.07 -29.70
C MET A 174 -15.53 -18.04 -28.68
N LEU A 175 -15.85 -18.30 -27.40
CA LEU A 175 -14.90 -18.31 -26.28
C LEU A 175 -15.04 -19.64 -25.52
N ASP A 176 -13.98 -20.05 -24.82
CA ASP A 176 -14.11 -21.14 -23.85
C ASP A 176 -14.99 -20.72 -22.66
N ALA A 177 -15.50 -21.69 -21.91
CA ALA A 177 -16.50 -21.45 -20.88
C ALA A 177 -16.01 -20.54 -19.74
N ASP A 178 -14.72 -20.63 -19.37
CA ASP A 178 -14.17 -19.85 -18.27
C ASP A 178 -13.94 -18.39 -18.71
N THR A 179 -13.35 -18.20 -19.90
CA THR A 179 -13.17 -16.86 -20.50
C THR A 179 -14.52 -16.19 -20.77
N LEU A 180 -15.50 -16.92 -21.31
CA LEU A 180 -16.85 -16.39 -21.57
C LEU A 180 -17.53 -15.88 -20.29
N ALA A 181 -17.36 -16.59 -19.18
CA ALA A 181 -17.97 -16.19 -17.90
C ALA A 181 -17.34 -14.89 -17.36
N GLN A 182 -16.02 -14.78 -17.43
CA GLN A 182 -15.28 -13.59 -17.00
C GLN A 182 -15.62 -12.38 -17.86
N GLU A 183 -15.57 -12.54 -19.17
CA GLU A 183 -15.87 -11.49 -20.15
C GLU A 183 -17.31 -10.95 -19.97
N LYS A 184 -18.28 -11.84 -19.72
CA LYS A 184 -19.66 -11.43 -19.44
C LYS A 184 -19.81 -10.66 -18.12
N GLU A 185 -19.12 -11.08 -17.06
CA GLU A 185 -19.14 -10.36 -15.77
C GLU A 185 -18.54 -8.95 -15.94
N GLU A 186 -17.38 -8.86 -16.60
CA GLU A 186 -16.71 -7.59 -16.88
C GLU A 186 -17.57 -6.65 -17.73
N LEU A 187 -18.14 -7.13 -18.84
CA LEU A 187 -19.03 -6.32 -19.68
C LEU A 187 -20.25 -5.82 -18.92
N GLN A 188 -20.83 -6.67 -18.08
CA GLN A 188 -21.96 -6.27 -17.25
C GLN A 188 -21.56 -5.15 -16.28
N LEU A 189 -20.42 -5.28 -15.61
CA LEU A 189 -19.88 -4.23 -14.72
C LEU A 189 -19.59 -2.93 -15.48
N ARG A 190 -19.00 -3.01 -16.68
CA ARG A 190 -18.75 -1.83 -17.53
C ARG A 190 -20.05 -1.13 -17.93
N ILE A 191 -21.05 -1.89 -18.36
CA ILE A 191 -22.35 -1.35 -18.79
C ILE A 191 -23.10 -0.70 -17.62
N ASP A 192 -23.20 -1.40 -16.49
CA ASP A 192 -23.97 -0.94 -15.32
C ASP A 192 -23.36 0.33 -14.73
N ASN A 193 -22.03 0.44 -14.76
CA ASN A 193 -21.30 1.57 -14.18
C ASN A 193 -20.83 2.60 -15.21
N ARG A 194 -21.19 2.42 -16.49
CA ARG A 194 -20.82 3.30 -17.62
C ARG A 194 -19.30 3.55 -17.69
N LEU A 195 -18.54 2.46 -17.62
CA LEU A 195 -17.08 2.49 -17.68
C LEU A 195 -16.65 2.42 -19.14
N GLU A 196 -15.93 3.46 -19.58
CA GLU A 196 -15.32 3.48 -20.90
C GLU A 196 -14.15 2.48 -20.94
N PRO A 197 -14.11 1.58 -21.94
CA PRO A 197 -12.99 0.64 -22.11
C PRO A 197 -11.67 1.33 -22.40
N TYR A 198 -10.61 0.86 -21.76
CA TYR A 198 -9.26 1.30 -22.01
C TYR A 198 -8.43 0.12 -22.53
N TYR A 199 -7.83 0.29 -23.70
CA TYR A 199 -7.03 -0.75 -24.34
C TYR A 199 -5.58 -0.59 -23.92
N MET A 200 -4.97 -1.63 -23.34
CA MET A 200 -3.53 -1.66 -23.01
C MET A 200 -2.69 -2.38 -24.05
N GLY A 201 -3.22 -3.48 -24.60
CA GLY A 201 -2.65 -4.22 -25.72
C GLY A 201 -1.13 -4.30 -25.75
N PHE A 202 -0.55 -3.71 -26.81
CA PHE A 202 0.87 -3.75 -27.15
C PHE A 202 1.70 -2.60 -26.55
N PHE A 203 1.20 -1.80 -25.60
CA PHE A 203 2.00 -0.77 -24.93
C PHE A 203 1.95 -0.98 -23.41
N SER A 204 3.00 -1.59 -22.86
CA SER A 204 3.11 -1.93 -21.44
C SER A 204 3.99 -0.96 -20.63
N TYR A 205 4.76 -0.10 -21.30
CA TYR A 205 5.78 0.71 -20.66
C TYR A 205 5.35 2.15 -20.42
N GLY A 206 5.10 2.47 -19.15
CA GLY A 206 5.11 3.84 -18.62
C GLY A 206 3.83 4.66 -18.76
N GLU A 207 2.77 4.08 -19.33
CA GLU A 207 1.39 4.56 -19.15
C GLU A 207 0.82 4.00 -17.84
N GLU A 208 0.11 4.85 -17.08
CA GLU A 208 -0.58 4.42 -15.86
C GLU A 208 -2.03 4.10 -16.23
N GLU A 209 -2.40 2.82 -16.17
CA GLU A 209 -3.76 2.37 -16.44
C GLU A 209 -4.79 3.12 -15.58
N PRO A 210 -5.98 3.44 -16.14
CA PRO A 210 -7.08 3.94 -15.34
C PRO A 210 -7.39 2.97 -14.20
N TRP A 211 -7.64 3.50 -13.00
CA TRP A 211 -7.91 2.69 -11.83
C TRP A 211 -9.11 1.74 -12.02
N THR A 212 -10.04 2.05 -12.91
CA THR A 212 -11.18 1.21 -13.27
C THR A 212 -10.72 -0.11 -13.89
N GLU A 213 -9.73 -0.07 -14.78
CA GLU A 213 -9.12 -1.27 -15.37
C GLU A 213 -8.40 -2.09 -14.30
N THR A 214 -7.71 -1.43 -13.37
CA THR A 214 -7.09 -2.10 -12.23
C THR A 214 -8.15 -2.83 -11.36
N MET A 215 -9.32 -2.24 -11.14
CA MET A 215 -10.39 -2.90 -10.38
C MET A 215 -11.01 -4.06 -11.14
N LEU A 216 -11.24 -3.92 -12.45
CA LEU A 216 -11.77 -5.01 -13.29
C LEU A 216 -10.80 -6.19 -13.33
N SER A 217 -9.50 -5.92 -13.51
CA SER A 217 -8.43 -6.93 -13.44
C SER A 217 -8.35 -7.61 -12.06
N GLN A 218 -8.51 -6.86 -10.96
CA GLN A 218 -8.59 -7.44 -9.62
C GLN A 218 -9.79 -8.36 -9.44
N ILE A 219 -10.95 -7.99 -9.99
CA ILE A 219 -12.17 -8.80 -9.94
C ILE A 219 -11.96 -10.09 -10.74
N SER A 220 -11.53 -10.00 -12.00
CA SER A 220 -11.35 -11.16 -12.88
C SER A 220 -10.31 -12.14 -12.32
N SER A 221 -9.14 -11.63 -11.90
CA SER A 221 -8.10 -12.44 -11.26
C SER A 221 -8.57 -13.10 -9.97
N GLY A 222 -9.26 -12.34 -9.09
CA GLY A 222 -9.81 -12.88 -7.86
C GLY A 222 -10.86 -13.97 -8.09
N ARG A 223 -11.74 -13.78 -9.08
CA ARG A 223 -12.74 -14.79 -9.49
C ARG A 223 -12.08 -16.06 -10.00
N SER A 224 -11.06 -15.93 -10.85
CA SER A 224 -10.29 -17.05 -11.39
C SER A 224 -9.61 -17.87 -10.28
N GLN A 225 -9.00 -17.20 -9.30
CA GLN A 225 -8.39 -17.86 -8.14
C GLN A 225 -9.43 -18.58 -7.28
N LEU A 226 -10.57 -17.96 -7.00
CA LEU A 226 -11.65 -18.58 -6.22
C LEU A 226 -12.24 -19.81 -6.94
N GLN A 227 -12.40 -19.73 -8.26
CA GLN A 227 -12.93 -20.83 -9.07
C GLN A 227 -11.95 -22.01 -9.16
N SER A 228 -10.67 -21.73 -9.43
CA SER A 228 -9.64 -22.77 -9.48
C SER A 228 -9.31 -23.36 -8.11
N GLY A 229 -9.56 -22.61 -7.03
CA GLY A 229 -9.16 -22.96 -5.67
C GLY A 229 -7.65 -22.92 -5.45
N MET A 230 -6.89 -22.33 -6.39
CA MET A 230 -5.44 -22.23 -6.36
C MET A 230 -5.01 -20.76 -6.35
N GLY A 231 -4.14 -20.40 -5.42
CA GLY A 231 -3.39 -19.15 -5.42
C GLY A 231 -1.95 -19.38 -5.86
N GLU A 232 -1.11 -18.34 -5.76
CA GLU A 232 0.30 -18.39 -6.19
C GLU A 232 1.11 -19.49 -5.48
N ASN A 233 0.77 -19.82 -4.22
CA ASN A 233 1.52 -20.75 -3.38
C ASN A 233 0.85 -22.13 -3.21
N GLY A 234 -0.15 -22.44 -4.03
CA GLY A 234 -0.89 -23.71 -3.98
C GLY A 234 -2.37 -23.53 -3.65
N ALA A 235 -2.98 -24.54 -3.02
CA ALA A 235 -4.41 -24.50 -2.71
C ALA A 235 -4.74 -23.37 -1.73
N LEU A 236 -5.78 -22.60 -2.04
CA LEU A 236 -6.23 -21.49 -1.21
C LEU A 236 -6.74 -21.99 0.15
N THR A 237 -6.23 -21.36 1.20
CA THR A 237 -6.78 -21.47 2.55
C THR A 237 -8.12 -20.73 2.64
N GLU A 238 -8.94 -21.07 3.63
CA GLU A 238 -10.22 -20.38 3.86
C GLU A 238 -10.03 -18.88 4.14
N ALA A 239 -8.92 -18.49 4.79
CA ALA A 239 -8.59 -17.09 5.03
C ALA A 239 -8.25 -16.35 3.73
N GLU A 240 -7.52 -16.99 2.81
CA GLU A 240 -7.20 -16.40 1.50
C GLU A 240 -8.46 -16.27 0.63
N LYS A 241 -9.37 -17.23 0.68
CA LYS A 241 -10.67 -17.12 -0.01
C LYS A 241 -11.50 -15.96 0.54
N GLU A 242 -11.60 -15.82 1.86
CA GLU A 242 -12.33 -14.71 2.49
C GLU A 242 -11.72 -13.36 2.11
N ASN A 243 -10.39 -13.26 2.04
CA ASN A 243 -9.69 -12.05 1.59
C ASN A 243 -9.99 -11.74 0.11
N LEU A 244 -9.94 -12.73 -0.78
CA LEU A 244 -10.28 -12.54 -2.20
C LEU A 244 -11.74 -12.08 -2.37
N GLU A 245 -12.69 -12.70 -1.68
CA GLU A 245 -14.10 -12.28 -1.73
C GLU A 245 -14.28 -10.84 -1.25
N LYS A 246 -13.57 -10.46 -0.18
CA LYS A 246 -13.56 -9.10 0.33
C LYS A 246 -12.98 -8.11 -0.68
N ASP A 247 -11.86 -8.44 -1.31
CA ASP A 247 -11.20 -7.54 -2.26
C ASP A 247 -12.04 -7.34 -3.51
N ILE A 248 -12.68 -8.41 -4.01
CA ILE A 248 -13.67 -8.34 -5.10
C ILE A 248 -14.85 -7.43 -4.71
N ALA A 249 -15.42 -7.62 -3.52
CA ALA A 249 -16.55 -6.80 -3.06
C ALA A 249 -16.18 -5.32 -2.95
N ILE A 250 -14.97 -5.01 -2.47
CA ILE A 250 -14.45 -3.64 -2.41
C ILE A 250 -14.26 -3.07 -3.81
N ALA A 251 -13.66 -3.83 -4.74
CA ALA A 251 -13.44 -3.40 -6.12
C ALA A 251 -14.76 -3.09 -6.83
N ILE A 252 -15.76 -3.96 -6.73
CA ILE A 252 -17.11 -3.72 -7.29
C ILE A 252 -17.73 -2.45 -6.70
N HIS A 253 -17.70 -2.30 -5.37
CA HIS A 253 -18.25 -1.11 -4.71
C HIS A 253 -17.56 0.19 -5.17
N ARG A 254 -16.25 0.16 -5.45
CA ARG A 254 -15.53 1.30 -6.03
C ARG A 254 -16.02 1.67 -7.42
N LEU A 255 -16.25 0.67 -8.28
CA LEU A 255 -16.80 0.88 -9.62
C LEU A 255 -18.22 1.46 -9.55
N GLU A 256 -19.07 0.93 -8.67
CA GLU A 256 -20.45 1.39 -8.48
C GLU A 256 -20.55 2.84 -7.95
N THR A 257 -19.64 3.21 -7.05
CA THR A 257 -19.65 4.54 -6.43
C THR A 257 -18.80 5.57 -7.15
N GLY A 258 -17.97 5.15 -8.11
CA GLY A 258 -16.95 6.00 -8.74
C GLY A 258 -15.84 6.43 -7.79
N ASN A 259 -15.67 5.75 -6.65
CA ASN A 259 -14.68 6.08 -5.63
C ASN A 259 -13.33 5.44 -5.95
N ALA A 260 -12.49 6.18 -6.67
CA ALA A 260 -11.13 5.75 -7.03
C ALA A 260 -10.32 5.29 -5.80
N PRO A 261 -9.45 4.26 -5.95
CA PRO A 261 -8.52 3.86 -4.91
C PRO A 261 -7.56 5.01 -4.57
N LEU A 262 -6.96 4.92 -3.40
CA LEU A 262 -6.02 5.92 -2.94
C LEU A 262 -4.78 5.93 -3.85
N SER A 263 -4.61 7.04 -4.59
CA SER A 263 -3.39 7.26 -5.36
C SER A 263 -2.19 7.48 -4.43
N GLN A 264 -1.05 6.87 -4.76
CA GLN A 264 0.20 7.13 -4.04
C GLN A 264 0.61 8.61 -4.18
N ALA A 265 0.33 9.20 -5.33
CA ALA A 265 0.59 10.59 -5.67
C ALA A 265 -0.50 11.54 -5.12
N SER A 266 -1.02 11.26 -3.93
CA SER A 266 -2.01 12.10 -3.23
C SER A 266 -1.52 12.48 -1.83
N MET A 267 -2.12 13.52 -1.22
CA MET A 267 -1.83 13.90 0.17
C MET A 267 -2.01 12.72 1.14
N TYR A 268 -3.08 11.95 0.97
CA TYR A 268 -3.44 10.84 1.85
C TYR A 268 -2.60 9.58 1.58
N GLY A 269 -2.17 9.39 0.33
CA GLY A 269 -1.15 8.40 -0.05
C GLY A 269 0.17 8.69 0.65
N PHE A 270 0.66 9.93 0.52
CA PHE A 270 1.87 10.35 1.22
C PHE A 270 1.75 10.24 2.75
N LEU A 271 0.60 10.60 3.32
CA LEU A 271 0.34 10.44 4.75
C LEU A 271 0.42 8.97 5.22
N SER A 272 -0.06 8.03 4.40
CA SER A 272 0.09 6.59 4.64
C SER A 272 1.57 6.20 4.63
N GLN A 273 2.32 6.62 3.62
CA GLN A 273 3.75 6.30 3.48
C GLN A 273 4.60 6.92 4.61
N ALA A 274 4.30 8.15 5.03
CA ALA A 274 4.98 8.83 6.11
C ALA A 274 4.83 8.14 7.48
N SER A 275 3.90 7.19 7.63
CA SER A 275 3.77 6.36 8.84
C SER A 275 5.03 5.54 9.13
N MET A 276 5.86 5.23 8.12
CA MET A 276 7.16 4.56 8.32
C MET A 276 8.11 5.36 9.24
N LEU A 277 7.95 6.69 9.28
CA LEU A 277 8.75 7.59 10.11
C LEU A 277 8.36 7.53 11.60
N VAL A 278 7.29 6.81 11.97
CA VAL A 278 6.93 6.55 13.38
C VAL A 278 8.08 5.87 14.13
N SER A 279 8.79 4.95 13.47
CA SER A 279 9.99 4.29 14.03
C SER A 279 11.09 5.29 14.45
N MET A 280 11.19 6.44 13.78
CA MET A 280 12.13 7.51 14.14
C MET A 280 11.73 8.21 15.44
N ILE A 281 10.43 8.25 15.76
CA ILE A 281 9.95 8.79 17.04
C ILE A 281 10.48 7.90 18.18
N SER A 282 10.41 6.59 18.02
CA SER A 282 10.98 5.61 18.96
C SER A 282 12.48 5.84 19.17
N LEU A 283 13.23 6.13 18.10
CA LEU A 283 14.65 6.51 18.18
C LEU A 283 14.87 7.81 18.97
N PHE A 284 14.10 8.88 18.68
CA PHE A 284 14.23 10.15 19.40
C PHE A 284 13.89 10.02 20.89
N ILE A 285 12.88 9.20 21.23
CA ILE A 285 12.55 8.88 22.62
C ILE A 285 13.72 8.18 23.32
N ILE A 286 14.38 7.23 22.65
CA ILE A 286 15.57 6.56 23.19
C ILE A 286 16.67 7.58 23.49
N ILE A 287 16.94 8.49 22.56
CA ILE A 287 17.98 9.52 22.73
C ILE A 287 17.63 10.51 23.85
N ILE A 288 16.40 11.04 23.86
CA ILE A 288 15.94 11.98 24.90
C ILE A 288 15.90 11.28 26.26
N GLY A 289 15.34 10.07 26.34
CA GLY A 289 15.25 9.32 27.59
C GLY A 289 16.62 8.98 28.17
N ALA A 290 17.54 8.53 27.32
CA ALA A 290 18.93 8.26 27.71
C ALA A 290 19.63 9.51 28.23
N THR A 291 19.53 10.63 27.52
CA THR A 291 20.12 11.87 28.00
C THR A 291 19.38 12.42 29.21
N MET A 292 18.07 12.21 29.38
CA MET A 292 17.28 12.75 30.50
C MET A 292 17.59 12.03 31.81
N MET A 293 17.76 10.71 31.76
CA MET A 293 18.01 9.88 32.95
C MET A 293 19.50 9.73 33.23
N ALA A 294 20.34 9.46 32.22
CA ALA A 294 21.76 9.17 32.46
C ALA A 294 22.61 10.42 32.74
N SER A 295 22.21 11.61 32.26
CA SER A 295 22.98 12.85 32.51
C SER A 295 22.97 13.28 33.97
N GLU A 296 21.95 12.89 34.74
CA GLU A 296 21.85 13.21 36.17
C GLU A 296 22.83 12.37 37.01
N TYR A 297 23.13 11.15 36.56
CA TYR A 297 24.17 10.30 37.15
C TYR A 297 25.57 10.83 36.83
N SER A 298 25.84 11.22 35.59
CA SER A 298 27.16 11.70 35.18
C SER A 298 27.51 13.09 35.74
N SER A 299 26.52 13.96 35.94
CA SER A 299 26.72 15.31 36.50
C SER A 299 26.69 15.37 38.04
N GLY A 300 26.40 14.26 38.72
CA GLY A 300 26.30 14.22 40.19
C GLY A 300 25.06 14.93 40.76
N THR A 301 24.21 15.52 39.92
CA THR A 301 22.93 16.16 40.33
C THR A 301 21.95 15.17 40.95
N ILE A 302 22.14 13.86 40.76
CA ILE A 302 21.41 12.83 41.51
C ILE A 302 21.54 13.01 43.04
N LYS A 303 22.67 13.55 43.52
CA LYS A 303 22.87 13.86 44.95
C LYS A 303 21.99 15.03 45.42
N LEU A 304 21.65 15.97 44.54
CA LEU A 304 20.72 17.08 44.83
C LEU A 304 19.26 16.59 44.88
N LEU A 305 18.94 15.51 44.16
CA LEU A 305 17.62 14.86 44.26
C LEU A 305 17.39 14.21 45.63
N LEU A 306 18.45 13.83 46.35
CA LEU A 306 18.38 13.26 47.70
C LEU A 306 17.88 14.27 48.75
N ILE A 307 18.00 15.58 48.48
CA ILE A 307 17.62 16.66 49.38
C ILE A 307 16.21 17.21 49.01
N SER A 308 15.64 16.75 47.89
CA SER A 308 14.34 17.25 47.43
C SER A 308 13.19 16.79 48.36
N PRO A 309 12.20 17.64 48.66
CA PRO A 309 11.06 17.31 49.52
C PRO A 309 10.05 16.35 48.86
N HIS A 310 10.31 15.87 47.64
CA HIS A 310 9.43 14.99 46.89
C HIS A 310 9.89 13.52 46.95
N LYS A 311 8.92 12.59 47.12
CA LYS A 311 9.18 11.15 47.06
C LYS A 311 9.77 10.78 45.69
N ARG A 312 10.83 9.95 45.66
CA ARG A 312 11.58 9.59 44.43
C ARG A 312 10.73 8.98 43.33
N TRP A 313 9.80 8.11 43.68
CA TRP A 313 8.86 7.51 42.72
C TRP A 313 8.01 8.58 41.99
N LYS A 314 7.67 9.70 42.64
CA LYS A 314 6.93 10.81 42.01
C LYS A 314 7.77 11.56 41.00
N LEU A 315 9.08 11.68 41.26
CA LEU A 315 10.01 12.29 40.32
C LEU A 315 10.23 11.38 39.10
N PHE A 316 10.47 10.10 39.34
CA PHE A 316 10.60 9.10 38.27
C PHE A 316 9.33 9.06 37.39
N ALA A 317 8.15 8.99 38.01
CA ALA A 317 6.88 9.00 37.29
C ALA A 317 6.68 10.30 36.49
N ALA A 318 7.05 11.47 37.04
CA ALA A 318 6.97 12.73 36.30
C ALA A 318 7.86 12.73 35.05
N LYS A 319 9.08 12.18 35.15
CA LYS A 319 9.98 12.01 33.99
C LYS A 319 9.43 11.04 32.95
N MET A 320 8.91 9.88 33.39
CA MET A 320 8.28 8.91 32.49
C MET A 320 7.11 9.51 31.73
N VAL A 321 6.21 10.19 32.42
CA VAL A 321 5.04 10.83 31.82
C VAL A 321 5.45 11.98 30.89
N SER A 322 6.45 12.79 31.27
CA SER A 322 6.92 13.90 30.41
C SER A 322 7.58 13.39 29.13
N LEU A 323 8.34 12.29 29.21
CA LEU A 323 8.96 11.67 28.03
C LEU A 323 7.92 11.03 27.12
N PHE A 324 6.92 10.34 27.67
CA PHE A 324 5.81 9.79 26.89
C PHE A 324 5.00 10.89 26.19
N LEU A 325 4.65 11.96 26.91
CA LEU A 325 3.94 13.11 26.32
C LEU A 325 4.79 13.83 25.26
N MET A 326 6.12 13.87 25.40
CA MET A 326 7.01 14.35 24.34
C MET A 326 6.94 13.45 23.09
N GLY A 327 6.92 12.12 23.27
CA GLY A 327 6.71 11.17 22.18
C GLY A 327 5.37 11.39 21.45
N LEU A 328 4.28 11.60 22.20
CA LEU A 328 2.97 11.94 21.63
C LEU A 328 3.00 13.27 20.87
N ALA A 329 3.68 14.29 21.39
CA ALA A 329 3.83 15.57 20.70
C ALA A 329 4.61 15.42 19.39
N MET A 330 5.66 14.59 19.36
CA MET A 330 6.40 14.27 18.13
C MET A 330 5.54 13.51 17.11
N LEU A 331 4.65 12.64 17.56
CA LEU A 331 3.72 11.90 16.71
C LEU A 331 2.68 12.82 16.08
N VAL A 332 2.10 13.73 16.86
CA VAL A 332 1.20 14.78 16.35
C VAL A 332 1.94 15.68 15.37
N LEU A 333 3.20 16.04 15.66
CA LEU A 333 4.03 16.83 14.76
C LEU A 333 4.29 16.10 13.44
N LEU A 334 4.61 14.81 13.49
CA LEU A 334 4.82 13.98 12.30
C LEU A 334 3.56 13.92 11.44
N PHE A 335 2.40 13.65 12.05
CA PHE A 335 1.11 13.65 11.35
C PHE A 335 0.82 15.01 10.69
N GLY A 336 1.01 16.11 11.42
CA GLY A 336 0.83 17.46 10.91
C GLY A 336 1.80 17.80 9.77
N SER A 337 3.08 17.46 9.90
CA SER A 337 4.05 17.68 8.83
C SER A 337 3.77 16.82 7.60
N ALA A 338 3.33 15.57 7.79
CA ALA A 338 3.00 14.67 6.70
C ALA A 338 1.78 15.16 5.91
N LEU A 339 0.73 15.62 6.62
CA LEU A 339 -0.42 16.26 5.98
C LEU A 339 -0.01 17.52 5.19
N LEU A 340 0.80 18.39 5.77
CA LEU A 340 1.25 19.62 5.11
C LEU A 340 2.10 19.34 3.88
N THR A 341 3.09 18.45 4.00
CA THR A 341 3.92 18.03 2.87
C THR A 341 3.07 17.36 1.78
N GLY A 342 2.15 16.48 2.18
CA GLY A 342 1.22 15.81 1.28
C GLY A 342 0.41 16.80 0.46
N GLY A 343 -0.24 17.76 1.13
CA GLY A 343 -1.06 18.78 0.46
C GLY A 343 -0.24 19.74 -0.41
N ILE A 344 0.96 20.13 0.01
CA ILE A 344 1.83 21.06 -0.76
C ILE A 344 2.40 20.38 -2.02
N LEU A 345 2.82 19.12 -1.91
CA LEU A 345 3.54 18.43 -2.99
C LEU A 345 2.61 17.67 -3.94
N PHE A 346 1.54 17.06 -3.43
CA PHE A 346 0.67 16.15 -4.19
C PHE A 346 -0.76 16.66 -4.35
N GLY A 347 -1.14 17.75 -3.68
CA GLY A 347 -2.48 18.31 -3.74
C GLY A 347 -3.50 17.57 -2.87
N PHE A 348 -4.74 18.05 -2.90
CA PHE A 348 -5.84 17.55 -2.07
C PHE A 348 -6.80 16.60 -2.82
N GLU A 349 -6.51 16.34 -4.09
CA GLU A 349 -7.30 15.44 -4.94
C GLU A 349 -6.90 13.98 -4.69
N GLY A 350 -7.79 13.04 -5.04
CA GLY A 350 -7.55 11.59 -4.87
C GLY A 350 -7.95 10.99 -3.52
N ALA A 351 -8.83 11.67 -2.77
CA ALA A 351 -9.32 11.22 -1.46
C ALA A 351 -10.69 10.54 -1.55
N GLY A 352 -10.78 9.36 -2.17
CA GLY A 352 -11.95 8.49 -1.99
C GLY A 352 -12.08 8.06 -0.51
N PRO A 353 -13.28 7.69 -0.03
CA PRO A 353 -13.42 7.12 1.29
C PRO A 353 -12.59 5.84 1.42
N TYR A 354 -12.11 5.57 2.64
CA TYR A 354 -11.56 4.27 2.97
C TYR A 354 -12.70 3.25 3.05
N LEU A 355 -12.59 2.18 2.27
CA LEU A 355 -13.58 1.12 2.22
C LEU A 355 -13.10 -0.06 3.07
N SER A 356 -13.94 -0.50 4.00
CA SER A 356 -13.73 -1.73 4.76
C SER A 356 -14.87 -2.70 4.53
N TYR A 357 -14.55 -3.98 4.43
CA TYR A 357 -15.54 -5.03 4.36
C TYR A 357 -15.77 -5.64 5.74
N SER A 358 -17.01 -5.64 6.22
CA SER A 358 -17.38 -6.27 7.49
C SER A 358 -18.78 -6.85 7.41
N GLY A 359 -18.93 -8.13 7.75
CA GLY A 359 -20.24 -8.78 7.82
C GLY A 359 -21.01 -8.83 6.50
N GLY A 360 -20.30 -8.94 5.37
CA GLY A 360 -20.92 -9.01 4.04
C GLY A 360 -21.25 -7.67 3.40
N GLN A 361 -20.87 -6.55 4.03
CA GLN A 361 -21.10 -5.21 3.49
C GLN A 361 -19.81 -4.39 3.44
N VAL A 362 -19.69 -3.59 2.38
CA VAL A 362 -18.65 -2.57 2.26
C VAL A 362 -19.13 -1.31 2.98
N THR A 363 -18.36 -0.86 3.95
CA THR A 363 -18.62 0.36 4.71
C THR A 363 -17.61 1.43 4.35
N GLU A 364 -18.10 2.64 4.08
CA GLU A 364 -17.28 3.79 3.77
C GLU A 364 -16.90 4.55 5.05
N THR A 365 -15.61 4.85 5.21
CA THR A 365 -15.09 5.65 6.31
C THR A 365 -14.23 6.78 5.77
N PRO A 366 -14.32 8.00 6.34
CA PRO A 366 -13.47 9.10 5.90
C PRO A 366 -11.98 8.74 6.06
N TYR A 367 -11.20 8.90 4.99
CA TYR A 367 -9.78 8.52 5.01
C TYR A 367 -9.00 9.24 6.12
N ALA A 368 -9.29 10.53 6.34
CA ALA A 368 -8.66 11.32 7.41
C ALA A 368 -8.85 10.69 8.81
N LEU A 369 -10.01 10.10 9.06
CA LEU A 369 -10.31 9.43 10.33
C LEU A 369 -9.47 8.15 10.47
N MET A 370 -9.40 7.35 9.40
CA MET A 370 -8.60 6.12 9.39
C MET A 370 -7.11 6.41 9.50
N ALA A 371 -6.61 7.44 8.82
CA ALA A 371 -5.23 7.89 8.94
C ALA A 371 -4.91 8.37 10.37
N ALA A 372 -5.77 9.19 10.98
CA ALA A 372 -5.60 9.62 12.37
C ALA A 372 -5.61 8.42 13.34
N PHE A 373 -6.50 7.45 13.12
CA PHE A 373 -6.55 6.22 13.89
C PHE A 373 -5.26 5.40 13.77
N ARG A 374 -4.68 5.27 12.56
CA ARG A 374 -3.39 4.58 12.35
C ARG A 374 -2.25 5.22 13.12
N TYR A 375 -2.16 6.55 13.12
CA TYR A 375 -1.16 7.25 13.92
C TYR A 375 -1.41 7.06 15.43
N LEU A 376 -2.67 6.99 15.86
CA LEU A 376 -3.03 6.70 17.26
C LEU A 376 -2.62 5.29 17.69
N LEU A 377 -2.66 4.30 16.78
CA LEU A 377 -2.20 2.92 17.04
C LEU A 377 -0.71 2.83 17.35
N ALA A 378 0.10 3.86 17.06
CA ALA A 378 1.50 3.91 17.47
C ALA A 378 1.70 4.36 18.93
N CYS A 379 0.67 4.81 19.64
CA CYS A 379 0.78 5.22 21.04
C CYS A 379 1.29 4.11 21.98
N PRO A 380 0.81 2.85 21.89
CA PRO A 380 1.35 1.73 22.67
C PRO A 380 2.83 1.46 22.39
N GLU A 381 3.29 1.53 21.13
CA GLU A 381 4.71 1.40 20.78
C GLU A 381 5.51 2.50 21.50
N VAL A 382 5.11 3.76 21.32
CA VAL A 382 5.76 4.92 21.94
C VAL A 382 5.86 4.77 23.46
N LEU A 383 4.82 4.23 24.11
CA LEU A 383 4.79 3.98 25.54
C LEU A 383 5.82 2.91 25.95
N VAL A 384 5.85 1.78 25.24
CA VAL A 384 6.80 0.69 25.55
C VAL A 384 8.23 1.11 25.26
N MET A 385 8.49 1.79 24.14
CA MET A 385 9.82 2.31 23.80
C MET A 385 10.29 3.38 24.80
N THR A 386 9.37 4.20 25.32
CA THR A 386 9.65 5.13 26.43
C THR A 386 10.12 4.37 27.68
N SER A 387 9.43 3.29 28.06
CA SER A 387 9.80 2.48 29.22
C SER A 387 11.14 1.75 29.02
N LEU A 388 11.40 1.22 27.82
CA LEU A 388 12.67 0.59 27.43
C LEU A 388 13.82 1.60 27.51
N ALA A 389 13.65 2.76 26.88
CA ALA A 389 14.65 3.83 26.85
C ALA A 389 15.10 4.23 28.26
N VAL A 390 14.13 4.43 29.15
CA VAL A 390 14.42 4.81 30.53
C VAL A 390 15.01 3.67 31.35
N MET A 391 14.53 2.43 31.16
CA MET A 391 15.15 1.27 31.79
C MET A 391 16.63 1.18 31.42
N LEU A 392 16.97 1.22 30.13
CA LEU A 392 18.36 1.19 29.67
C LEU A 392 19.16 2.37 30.20
N ALA A 393 18.59 3.58 30.19
CA ALA A 393 19.27 4.76 30.69
C ALA A 393 19.66 4.67 32.17
N VAL A 394 18.73 4.19 33.01
CA VAL A 394 18.94 4.06 34.46
C VAL A 394 19.90 2.90 34.78
N ILE A 395 19.81 1.78 34.05
CA ILE A 395 20.72 0.64 34.23
C ILE A 395 22.14 0.98 33.80
N MET A 396 22.30 1.55 32.61
CA MET A 396 23.60 1.78 31.99
C MET A 396 24.34 2.99 32.57
N ARG A 397 23.63 3.98 33.13
CA ARG A 397 24.16 5.21 33.78
C ARG A 397 25.07 6.09 32.89
N ARG A 398 25.27 5.70 31.64
CA ARG A 398 26.03 6.42 30.61
C ARG A 398 25.10 6.63 29.43
N SER A 399 24.84 7.88 29.10
CA SER A 399 23.93 8.24 28.01
C SER A 399 24.35 7.60 26.69
N ALA A 400 25.63 7.68 26.33
CA ALA A 400 26.15 7.10 25.08
C ALA A 400 25.91 5.58 24.98
N VAL A 401 26.11 4.83 26.07
CA VAL A 401 25.89 3.38 26.09
C VAL A 401 24.39 3.05 26.00
N ALA A 402 23.55 3.76 26.75
CA ALA A 402 22.10 3.58 26.71
C ALA A 402 21.53 3.89 25.32
N ILE A 403 22.02 4.95 24.66
CA ILE A 403 21.66 5.30 23.28
C ILE A 403 22.09 4.19 22.34
N GLY A 404 23.37 3.78 22.37
CA GLY A 404 23.89 2.73 21.47
C GLY A 404 23.13 1.41 21.59
N VAL A 405 22.89 0.94 22.82
CA VAL A 405 22.15 -0.31 23.06
C VAL A 405 20.68 -0.16 22.69
N GLY A 406 20.03 0.96 23.03
CA GLY A 406 18.63 1.19 22.69
C GLY A 406 18.41 1.24 21.18
N THR A 407 19.27 1.97 20.46
CA THR A 407 19.22 2.05 19.00
C THR A 407 19.51 0.70 18.34
N ALA A 408 20.50 -0.05 18.84
CA ALA A 408 20.80 -1.39 18.34
C ALA A 408 19.63 -2.36 18.56
N LEU A 409 18.91 -2.26 19.68
CA LEU A 409 17.69 -3.05 19.91
C LEU A 409 16.55 -2.63 18.98
N LEU A 410 16.35 -1.32 18.76
CA LEU A 410 15.27 -0.84 17.88
C LEU A 410 15.43 -1.39 16.45
N PHE A 411 16.59 -1.16 15.83
CA PHE A 411 16.83 -1.59 14.44
C PHE A 411 17.22 -3.07 14.33
N GLY A 412 18.01 -3.59 15.27
CA GLY A 412 18.36 -5.02 15.28
C GLY A 412 17.16 -5.90 15.63
N GLY A 413 16.28 -5.43 16.52
CA GLY A 413 15.07 -6.14 16.92
C GLY A 413 14.05 -6.26 15.80
N SER A 414 13.87 -5.21 14.97
CA SER A 414 13.01 -5.28 13.78
C SER A 414 13.59 -6.24 12.72
N MET A 415 14.90 -6.19 12.46
CA MET A 415 15.57 -7.11 11.54
C MET A 415 15.47 -8.57 11.98
N ILE A 416 15.70 -8.84 13.27
CA ILE A 416 15.54 -10.19 13.84
C ILE A 416 14.08 -10.65 13.73
N SER A 417 13.12 -9.75 13.95
CA SER A 417 11.69 -10.06 13.85
C SER A 417 11.29 -10.49 12.44
N MET A 418 11.82 -9.80 11.41
CA MET A 418 11.61 -10.16 10.00
C MET A 418 12.12 -11.59 9.70
N ILE A 419 13.33 -11.93 10.17
CA ILE A 419 13.90 -13.27 9.99
C ILE A 419 13.09 -14.33 10.76
N LEU A 420 12.67 -14.02 11.98
CA LEU A 420 11.90 -14.95 12.82
C LEU A 420 10.50 -15.21 12.27
N MET A 421 9.88 -14.25 11.58
CA MET A 421 8.59 -14.46 10.90
C MET A 421 8.65 -15.61 9.91
N MET A 422 9.78 -15.79 9.21
CA MET A 422 10.00 -16.87 8.24
C MET A 422 10.22 -18.25 8.87
N LEU A 423 10.43 -18.33 10.19
CA LEU A 423 10.75 -19.58 10.88
C LEU A 423 9.51 -20.18 11.58
N PRO A 424 9.32 -21.50 11.59
CA PRO A 424 8.14 -22.16 12.13
C PRO A 424 8.19 -22.31 13.68
N TYR A 425 8.55 -21.24 14.39
CA TYR A 425 8.66 -21.26 15.86
C TYR A 425 7.56 -20.46 16.54
N ASP A 426 6.80 -21.11 17.43
CA ASP A 426 5.67 -20.46 18.12
C ASP A 426 6.10 -19.40 19.15
N PHE A 427 7.30 -19.49 19.71
CA PHE A 427 7.75 -18.54 20.75
C PHE A 427 7.93 -17.12 20.20
N LYS A 428 8.08 -16.96 18.87
CA LYS A 428 8.30 -15.66 18.21
C LYS A 428 7.18 -14.66 18.52
N ARG A 429 5.94 -15.14 18.73
CA ARG A 429 4.78 -14.30 19.08
C ARG A 429 4.97 -13.47 20.35
N PHE A 430 5.89 -13.84 21.24
CA PHE A 430 6.17 -13.09 22.48
C PHE A 430 7.30 -12.06 22.33
N ILE A 431 7.95 -11.97 21.17
CA ILE A 431 9.03 -11.02 20.96
C ILE A 431 8.45 -9.62 20.85
N LEU A 432 9.02 -8.69 21.61
CA LEU A 432 8.55 -7.30 21.70
C LEU A 432 8.26 -6.68 20.33
N PHE A 433 9.24 -6.70 19.43
CA PHE A 433 9.17 -6.03 18.12
C PHE A 433 8.18 -6.68 17.13
N LEU A 434 7.73 -7.91 17.38
CA LEU A 434 6.64 -8.53 16.62
C LEU A 434 5.25 -8.05 17.08
N ASN A 435 5.18 -7.32 18.20
CA ASN A 435 3.93 -6.82 18.79
C ASN A 435 3.84 -5.29 18.79
N THR A 436 4.89 -4.57 18.39
CA THR A 436 4.94 -3.10 18.45
C THR A 436 4.12 -2.44 17.36
N ASP A 437 4.07 -3.03 16.17
CA ASP A 437 3.21 -2.54 15.09
C ASP A 437 1.80 -3.11 15.29
N LEU A 438 0.87 -2.29 15.78
CA LEU A 438 -0.53 -2.70 15.89
C LEU A 438 -1.31 -2.45 14.60
N SER A 439 -0.76 -1.70 13.65
CA SER A 439 -1.44 -1.37 12.40
C SER A 439 -1.63 -2.61 11.51
N MET A 440 -0.77 -3.63 11.66
CA MET A 440 -0.87 -4.92 10.96
C MET A 440 -2.18 -5.69 11.19
N TYR A 441 -2.91 -5.40 12.27
CA TYR A 441 -4.19 -6.06 12.58
C TYR A 441 -5.41 -5.33 12.02
N PHE A 442 -5.20 -4.11 11.52
CA PHE A 442 -6.23 -3.32 10.92
C PHE A 442 -6.03 -3.34 9.41
N PRO A 443 -7.12 -3.30 8.63
CA PRO A 443 -6.99 -3.39 7.19
C PRO A 443 -6.10 -2.23 6.71
N GLN A 444 -5.13 -2.58 5.86
CA GLN A 444 -4.07 -1.66 5.49
C GLN A 444 -4.65 -0.52 4.65
N LEU A 445 -4.09 0.68 4.83
CA LEU A 445 -4.32 1.81 3.92
C LEU A 445 -3.44 1.55 2.68
N SER A 446 -3.80 0.53 1.90
CA SER A 446 -3.05 0.12 0.72
C SER A 446 -3.10 1.22 -0.33
N THR A 447 -1.92 1.76 -0.63
CA THR A 447 -1.60 2.41 -1.90
C THR A 447 -1.43 1.29 -2.93
N GLY A 448 -2.17 1.33 -4.03
CA GLY A 448 -2.23 0.24 -5.03
C GLY A 448 -0.90 -0.36 -5.47
N GLN A 449 -0.96 -1.64 -5.85
CA GLN A 449 0.00 -2.56 -6.51
C GLN A 449 1.52 -2.35 -6.46
N PHE A 450 2.07 -1.14 -6.60
CA PHE A 450 3.52 -0.92 -6.76
C PHE A 450 4.37 -1.10 -5.49
N MET A 451 3.75 -1.28 -4.32
CA MET A 451 4.44 -1.66 -3.07
C MET A 451 3.78 -2.90 -2.44
N ASN A 452 2.99 -3.65 -3.20
CA ASN A 452 2.51 -4.93 -2.74
C ASN A 452 3.62 -5.96 -3.00
N THR A 453 4.55 -6.13 -2.07
CA THR A 453 5.57 -7.19 -2.17
C THR A 453 4.98 -8.59 -1.95
N GLY A 454 3.68 -8.80 -2.22
CA GLY A 454 2.95 -10.05 -1.92
C GLY A 454 2.94 -10.44 -0.44
N MET A 455 3.57 -9.63 0.42
CA MET A 455 3.60 -9.80 1.85
C MET A 455 2.53 -8.88 2.44
N GLU A 456 1.28 -9.32 2.40
CA GLU A 456 0.42 -9.03 3.53
C GLU A 456 1.19 -9.51 4.76
N THR A 457 1.69 -8.59 5.58
CA THR A 457 2.37 -8.91 6.84
C THR A 457 1.34 -9.42 7.83
N LEU A 458 0.80 -10.61 7.54
CA LEU A 458 -0.13 -11.30 8.39
C LEU A 458 0.57 -11.50 9.74
N PRO A 459 -0.14 -11.23 10.84
CA PRO A 459 0.34 -11.61 12.15
C PRO A 459 0.79 -13.07 12.16
N ALA A 460 1.88 -13.36 12.86
CA ALA A 460 2.26 -14.77 13.06
C ALA A 460 1.04 -15.52 13.63
N SER A 461 0.88 -16.77 13.18
CA SER A 461 -0.31 -17.59 13.46
C SER A 461 -0.77 -17.49 14.92
N GLY A 462 -2.05 -17.12 15.10
CA GLY A 462 -2.69 -17.00 16.41
C GLY A 462 -2.43 -15.69 17.17
N MET A 463 -1.79 -14.69 16.55
CA MET A 463 -1.69 -13.35 17.12
C MET A 463 -2.95 -12.51 16.83
N THR A 464 -3.44 -11.80 17.85
CA THR A 464 -4.58 -10.87 17.76
C THR A 464 -4.20 -9.51 18.33
N VAL A 465 -4.98 -8.46 18.04
CA VAL A 465 -4.79 -7.12 18.63
C VAL A 465 -4.70 -7.20 20.16
N GLN A 466 -5.62 -7.95 20.77
CA GLN A 466 -5.68 -8.13 22.22
C GLN A 466 -4.45 -8.84 22.76
N PHE A 467 -3.97 -9.86 22.05
CA PHE A 467 -2.76 -10.58 22.40
C PHE A 467 -1.54 -9.66 22.36
N SER A 468 -1.35 -8.89 21.29
CA SER A 468 -0.22 -7.94 21.19
C SER A 468 -0.28 -6.86 22.25
N LEU A 469 -1.46 -6.29 22.51
CA LEU A 469 -1.64 -5.34 23.61
C LEU A 469 -1.27 -5.95 24.98
N ALA A 470 -1.62 -7.21 25.23
CA ALA A 470 -1.26 -7.90 26.47
C ALA A 470 0.27 -8.09 26.57
N VAL A 471 0.93 -8.52 25.50
CA VAL A 471 2.39 -8.66 25.46
C VAL A 471 3.09 -7.31 25.69
N LEU A 472 2.65 -6.26 24.99
CA LEU A 472 3.17 -4.89 25.18
C LEU A 472 2.96 -4.40 26.62
N ALA A 473 1.80 -4.67 27.22
CA ALA A 473 1.53 -4.32 28.61
C ALA A 473 2.47 -5.03 29.59
N VAL A 474 2.77 -6.33 29.37
CA VAL A 474 3.74 -7.08 30.17
C VAL A 474 5.14 -6.46 30.05
N TYR A 475 5.59 -6.16 28.83
CA TYR A 475 6.89 -5.49 28.62
C TYR A 475 6.95 -4.12 29.29
N PHE A 476 5.90 -3.31 29.14
CA PHE A 476 5.79 -2.01 29.81
C PHE A 476 5.93 -2.15 31.34
N ILE A 477 5.17 -3.06 31.95
CA ILE A 477 5.22 -3.29 33.41
C ILE A 477 6.63 -3.74 33.83
N CYS A 478 7.23 -4.69 33.12
CA CYS A 478 8.56 -5.20 33.41
C CYS A 478 9.62 -4.09 33.30
N PHE A 479 9.65 -3.35 32.19
CA PHE A 479 10.62 -2.28 31.97
C PHE A 479 10.46 -1.15 32.98
N THR A 480 9.23 -0.69 33.23
CA THR A 480 8.97 0.34 34.23
C THR A 480 9.32 -0.14 35.64
N TYR A 481 9.03 -1.38 36.00
CA TYR A 481 9.38 -1.95 37.30
C TYR A 481 10.90 -2.02 37.50
N ILE A 482 11.64 -2.56 36.52
CA ILE A 482 13.11 -2.65 36.57
C ILE A 482 13.72 -1.25 36.65
N ALA A 483 13.21 -0.31 35.84
CA ALA A 483 13.66 1.08 35.87
C ALA A 483 13.41 1.74 37.23
N LEU A 484 12.20 1.59 37.80
CA LEU A 484 11.81 2.17 39.08
C LEU A 484 12.63 1.56 40.24
N ASP A 485 12.84 0.25 40.25
CA ASP A 485 13.63 -0.43 41.27
C ASP A 485 15.10 0.01 41.21
N SER A 486 15.68 0.03 40.01
CA SER A 486 17.06 0.48 39.80
C SER A 486 17.23 1.96 40.18
N PHE A 487 16.24 2.80 39.90
CA PHE A 487 16.23 4.21 40.29
C PHE A 487 16.14 4.40 41.82
N ASN A 488 15.32 3.61 42.52
CA ASN A 488 15.09 3.79 43.96
C ASN A 488 16.14 3.11 44.85
N ARG A 489 16.56 1.88 44.54
CA ARG A 489 17.42 1.08 45.43
C ARG A 489 18.91 1.34 45.24
N ARG A 490 19.36 1.62 44.03
CA ARG A 490 20.80 1.64 43.70
C ARG A 490 21.49 2.99 43.94
N ASP A 491 20.77 3.97 44.48
CA ASP A 491 21.27 5.27 44.94
C ASP A 491 21.89 5.22 46.37
N ILE A 492 21.85 4.07 47.07
CA ILE A 492 22.31 3.94 48.47
C ILE A 492 23.78 3.48 48.59
N LYS A 493 24.44 3.07 47.49
CA LYS A 493 25.88 2.76 47.55
C LYS A 493 26.71 4.04 47.49
N GLN A 494 26.98 4.57 48.68
CA GLN A 494 28.05 5.53 48.94
C GLN A 494 29.39 4.94 48.43
N ALA A 495 30.05 5.69 47.56
CA ALA A 495 31.50 5.68 47.40
C ALA A 495 31.97 7.12 47.56
#